data_AF-B2W649-F1
#
_entry.id   AF-B2W649-F1
#
_cell.length_a   1.000
_cell.length_b   1.000
_cell.length_c   1.000
_cell.angle_alpha   90.00
_cell.angle_beta   90.00
_cell.angle_gamma   90.00
#
_symmetry.space_group_name_H-M   'P 1'
#
loop_
_entity.id
_entity.type
_entity.pdbx_description
1 polymer ?
#
loop_
_entity_poly.entity_id
_entity_poly.type
_entity_poly.pdbx_seq_one_letter_code
_entity_poly.pdbx_strand_id
1 'polypeptide(L)'
;MPLSAVERLFVIRSDIVAFTDPRGIWKAPLLVLIAVLIWCLKIAMIYPPGALSVTLEPHKFIEARNMSVMNTVNRGNVSVEEYSSIPGLAVLSTFVLEERVGLAAYLQPKSTLSNIAQAVLVNGQIFTLPSQTGENSTYQLRFTAPQFRCNTQTYNTSQVLQSEELQYAPDVYNITANIFDAAWDTSSLVYSVETKKLSNFTAQRSSSGKTVWKALAQTVKQVCESTSVSFTVNMSFPSGIQRVAYSSNSPQLLRHKLNIAYDRDMVLLQDLYKQWLESNMTGPEFFTLANEWALLDALGTKLGDSASRYHHIGLADECAQSIKSTDNSTFWDCGESLYNSPSPANSNKLRGTAFDTSRFDAQKKTYDPRADLDLTEVMLNQILANVTISAISLGTWWDNIPVTLVRYRRLYRFSDPLNLIVPYTLCFAAAIVFAAMATWSLLQNGVPAADGGFLQIMLATRGNTEMNRRVLEEGATTVEDISDELKSLEVRYGELLGEGEGVKRGFGTVEETASLRKRR
;
A
#
# COMPACT_ATOMS: atom_id res chain seq x y z
N MET A 1 31.29 -72.75 16.23
CA MET A 1 31.68 -71.57 15.41
C MET A 1 32.85 -70.91 16.13
N PRO A 2 33.95 -70.54 15.45
CA PRO A 2 35.09 -69.93 16.11
C PRO A 2 34.69 -68.57 16.70
N LEU A 3 35.20 -68.27 17.89
CA LEU A 3 34.87 -67.08 18.67
C LEU A 3 35.10 -65.78 17.88
N SER A 4 36.21 -65.72 17.14
CA SER A 4 36.59 -64.61 16.27
C SER A 4 35.54 -64.29 15.18
N ALA A 5 34.84 -65.30 14.67
CA ALA A 5 33.81 -65.10 13.65
C ALA A 5 32.50 -64.56 14.25
N VAL A 6 32.21 -64.87 15.51
CA VAL A 6 31.02 -64.33 16.21
C VAL A 6 31.25 -62.87 16.57
N GLU A 7 32.42 -62.53 17.10
CA GLU A 7 32.76 -61.14 17.46
C GLU A 7 32.77 -60.23 16.21
N ARG A 8 33.34 -60.69 15.09
CA ARG A 8 33.29 -59.95 13.82
C ARG A 8 31.87 -59.65 13.36
N LEU A 9 30.90 -60.54 13.59
CA LEU A 9 29.49 -60.30 13.25
C LEU A 9 28.86 -59.18 14.10
N PHE A 10 29.33 -58.96 15.33
CA PHE A 10 28.90 -57.81 16.15
C PHE A 10 29.57 -56.50 15.70
N VAL A 11 30.84 -56.56 15.28
CA VAL A 11 31.60 -55.40 14.78
C VAL A 11 31.05 -54.84 13.45
N ILE A 12 30.42 -55.68 12.61
CA ILE A 12 29.79 -55.28 11.34
C ILE A 12 28.71 -54.18 11.52
N ARG A 13 28.09 -54.07 12.70
CA ARG A 13 27.12 -53.00 13.01
C ARG A 13 27.77 -51.61 13.07
N SER A 14 29.05 -51.52 13.42
CA SER A 14 29.77 -50.28 13.68
C SER A 14 30.87 -49.97 12.66
N ASP A 15 31.42 -50.98 12.00
CA ASP A 15 32.49 -50.83 11.01
C ASP A 15 32.10 -51.46 9.66
N ILE A 16 32.14 -50.64 8.60
CA ILE A 16 31.81 -51.05 7.24
C ILE A 16 32.91 -51.93 6.61
N VAL A 17 34.15 -51.83 7.10
CA VAL A 17 35.30 -52.60 6.58
C VAL A 17 35.17 -54.07 6.96
N ALA A 18 34.44 -54.39 8.03
CA ALA A 18 34.18 -55.77 8.46
C ALA A 18 33.30 -56.57 7.46
N PHE A 19 32.65 -55.92 6.48
CA PHE A 19 31.93 -56.61 5.39
C PHE A 19 32.87 -57.27 4.34
N THR A 20 34.17 -57.03 4.42
CA THR A 20 35.13 -57.55 3.42
C THR A 20 35.42 -59.05 3.53
N ASP A 21 34.98 -59.73 4.60
CA ASP A 21 35.13 -61.19 4.76
C ASP A 21 33.90 -61.95 4.23
N PRO A 22 33.99 -62.60 3.05
CA PRO A 22 32.86 -63.29 2.43
C PRO A 22 32.38 -64.49 3.27
N ARG A 23 33.21 -65.05 4.16
CA ARG A 23 32.84 -66.24 4.95
C ARG A 23 31.80 -65.91 6.03
N GLY A 24 31.82 -64.69 6.57
CA GLY A 24 30.85 -64.23 7.56
C GLY A 24 29.46 -64.01 6.96
N ILE A 25 29.42 -63.50 5.73
CA ILE A 25 28.18 -63.18 5.00
C ILE A 25 27.32 -64.43 4.74
N TRP A 26 27.95 -65.53 4.35
CA TRP A 26 27.24 -66.78 4.06
C TRP A 26 26.75 -67.52 5.31
N LYS A 27 27.43 -67.34 6.45
CA LYS A 27 27.09 -68.06 7.69
C LYS A 27 25.99 -67.39 8.51
N ALA A 28 25.84 -66.07 8.40
CA ALA A 28 24.85 -65.31 9.17
C ALA A 28 24.15 -64.22 8.32
N PRO A 29 23.44 -64.60 7.24
CA PRO A 29 22.88 -63.66 6.28
C PRO A 29 21.89 -62.66 6.90
N LEU A 30 21.15 -63.07 7.93
CA LEU A 30 20.16 -62.22 8.60
C LEU A 30 20.80 -61.09 9.42
N LEU A 31 21.91 -61.35 10.11
CA LEU A 31 22.64 -60.34 10.89
C LEU A 31 23.29 -59.30 9.97
N VAL A 32 23.88 -59.77 8.88
CA VAL A 32 24.46 -58.92 7.84
C VAL A 32 23.39 -58.02 7.21
N LEU A 33 22.21 -58.57 6.94
CA LEU A 33 21.09 -57.80 6.38
C LEU A 33 20.57 -56.73 7.35
N ILE A 34 20.48 -57.04 8.65
CA ILE A 34 20.13 -56.04 9.69
C ILE A 34 21.18 -54.93 9.74
N ALA A 35 22.46 -55.27 9.69
CA ALA A 35 23.53 -54.27 9.70
C ALA A 35 23.46 -53.35 8.47
N VAL A 36 23.26 -53.90 7.27
CA VAL A 36 23.06 -53.11 6.05
C VAL A 36 21.88 -52.16 6.20
N LEU A 37 20.76 -52.61 6.78
CA LEU A 37 19.60 -51.74 7.03
C LEU A 37 19.90 -50.62 8.01
N ILE A 38 20.64 -50.87 9.08
CA ILE A 38 21.08 -49.83 10.04
C ILE A 38 21.91 -48.76 9.33
N TRP A 39 22.78 -49.15 8.40
CA TRP A 39 23.55 -48.21 7.58
C TRP A 39 22.67 -47.46 6.57
N CYS A 40 21.75 -48.15 5.88
CA CYS A 40 20.80 -47.52 4.96
C CYS A 40 19.88 -46.50 5.67
N LEU A 41 19.49 -46.75 6.92
CA LEU A 41 18.72 -45.81 7.72
C LEU A 41 19.47 -44.50 7.94
N LYS A 42 20.78 -44.54 8.21
CA LYS A 42 21.60 -43.32 8.35
C LYS A 42 21.66 -42.52 7.05
N ILE A 43 21.72 -43.19 5.90
CA ILE A 43 21.69 -42.54 4.57
C ILE A 43 20.29 -41.96 4.29
N ALA A 44 19.23 -42.69 4.62
CA ALA A 44 17.85 -42.24 4.46
C ALA A 44 17.54 -40.98 5.28
N MET A 45 18.16 -40.82 6.47
CA MET A 45 18.01 -39.62 7.30
C MET A 45 18.61 -38.33 6.69
N ILE A 46 19.41 -38.42 5.61
CA ILE A 46 20.02 -37.26 4.93
C ILE A 46 19.07 -36.66 3.87
N TYR A 47 18.11 -37.44 3.35
CA TYR A 47 17.19 -37.00 2.30
C TYR A 47 16.16 -35.91 2.68
N PRO A 48 15.59 -35.86 3.89
CA PRO A 48 14.56 -34.89 4.25
C PRO A 48 14.93 -33.41 4.08
N PRO A 49 16.14 -32.93 4.47
CA PRO A 49 16.51 -31.53 4.24
C PRO A 49 16.71 -31.19 2.76
N GLY A 50 17.06 -32.15 1.90
CA GLY A 50 17.31 -31.92 0.47
C GLY A 50 16.05 -31.85 -0.39
N ALA A 51 14.92 -32.38 0.08
CA ALA A 51 13.64 -32.39 -0.63
C ALA A 51 12.75 -31.16 -0.33
N LEU A 52 13.19 -30.28 0.57
CA LEU A 52 12.47 -29.07 0.94
C LEU A 52 12.80 -27.93 -0.03
N SER A 53 11.80 -27.52 -0.81
CA SER A 53 11.88 -26.26 -1.56
C SER A 53 11.26 -25.12 -0.75
N VAL A 54 11.95 -23.99 -0.72
CA VAL A 54 11.44 -22.75 -0.13
C VAL A 54 10.83 -21.92 -1.25
N THR A 55 9.51 -21.83 -1.26
CA THR A 55 8.77 -20.97 -2.20
C THR A 55 8.21 -19.78 -1.45
N LEU A 56 8.34 -18.58 -2.02
CA LEU A 56 7.71 -17.37 -1.50
C LEU A 56 6.33 -17.24 -2.14
N GLU A 57 5.28 -17.32 -1.33
CA GLU A 57 3.92 -17.07 -1.81
C GLU A 57 3.36 -15.77 -1.24
N PRO A 58 2.67 -14.97 -2.07
CA PRO A 58 2.00 -13.77 -1.61
C PRO A 58 0.79 -14.15 -0.78
N HIS A 59 0.72 -13.66 0.44
CA HIS A 59 -0.43 -13.86 1.31
C HIS A 59 -1.04 -12.51 1.69
N LYS A 60 -2.37 -12.41 1.57
CA LYS A 60 -3.12 -11.20 1.88
C LYS A 60 -3.53 -11.21 3.34
N PHE A 61 -3.27 -10.12 4.05
CA PHE A 61 -3.70 -9.91 5.42
C PHE A 61 -4.49 -8.61 5.49
N ILE A 62 -5.58 -8.62 6.26
CA ILE A 62 -6.31 -7.41 6.58
C ILE A 62 -5.87 -6.99 7.98
N GLU A 63 -5.28 -5.81 8.10
CA GLU A 63 -4.82 -5.24 9.36
C GLU A 63 -5.45 -3.85 9.51
N ALA A 64 -6.08 -3.56 10.64
CA ALA A 64 -6.54 -2.22 10.94
C ALA A 64 -5.33 -1.34 11.25
N ARG A 65 -5.15 -0.25 10.51
CA ARG A 65 -4.08 0.72 10.75
C ARG A 65 -4.65 2.10 10.96
N ASN A 66 -4.03 2.83 11.90
CA ASN A 66 -4.37 4.21 12.15
C ASN A 66 -3.86 5.08 10.99
N MET A 67 -4.77 5.59 10.17
CA MET A 67 -4.46 6.35 8.96
C MET A 67 -5.15 7.69 8.97
N SER A 68 -4.57 8.67 8.26
CA SER A 68 -5.22 9.96 8.16
C SER A 68 -6.47 9.89 7.28
N VAL A 69 -7.53 10.55 7.75
CA VAL A 69 -8.84 10.63 7.10
C VAL A 69 -9.29 12.09 7.01
N MET A 70 -10.23 12.38 6.09
CA MET A 70 -10.71 13.75 5.87
C MET A 70 -11.75 14.20 6.91
N ASN A 71 -12.72 13.34 7.23
CA ASN A 71 -13.80 13.64 8.17
C ASN A 71 -13.91 12.49 9.19
N THR A 72 -14.18 12.80 10.45
CA THR A 72 -14.47 11.77 11.46
C THR A 72 -15.93 11.44 11.47
N VAL A 73 -16.26 10.15 11.58
CA VAL A 73 -17.67 9.72 11.65
C VAL A 73 -18.22 9.78 13.08
N ASN A 74 -17.40 9.80 14.14
CA ASN A 74 -17.89 9.56 15.50
C ASN A 74 -17.04 10.20 16.61
N ARG A 75 -16.95 11.54 16.69
CA ARG A 75 -16.73 12.18 17.99
C ARG A 75 -18.10 12.57 18.53
N GLY A 76 -18.45 12.05 19.72
CA GLY A 76 -19.69 12.42 20.41
C GLY A 76 -19.79 13.93 20.64
N ASN A 77 -20.89 14.40 21.22
CA ASN A 77 -21.17 15.83 21.43
C ASN A 77 -19.95 16.59 21.97
N VAL A 78 -19.24 17.30 21.08
CA VAL A 78 -18.12 18.17 21.42
C VAL A 78 -18.70 19.51 21.88
N SER A 79 -18.16 20.08 22.96
CA SER A 79 -18.54 21.43 23.40
C SER A 79 -18.08 22.48 22.38
N VAL A 80 -18.83 23.58 22.27
CA VAL A 80 -18.52 24.64 21.30
C VAL A 80 -17.16 25.29 21.56
N GLU A 81 -16.77 25.37 22.82
CA GLU A 81 -15.49 25.96 23.26
C GLU A 81 -14.28 25.17 22.73
N GLU A 82 -14.42 23.86 22.56
CA GLU A 82 -13.36 23.00 22.01
C GLU A 82 -13.24 23.12 20.49
N TYR A 83 -14.18 23.76 19.78
CA TYR A 83 -14.17 23.77 18.32
C TYR A 83 -12.96 24.47 17.70
N SER A 84 -12.44 25.52 18.34
CA SER A 84 -11.23 26.22 17.89
C SER A 84 -9.97 25.36 17.99
N SER A 85 -9.97 24.39 18.93
CA SER A 85 -8.86 23.46 19.17
C SER A 85 -8.91 22.21 18.29
N ILE A 86 -10.03 21.98 17.61
CA ILE A 86 -10.20 20.80 16.77
C ILE A 86 -9.33 20.91 15.51
N PRO A 87 -8.55 19.85 15.19
CA PRO A 87 -7.76 19.82 13.97
C PRO A 87 -8.68 19.71 12.74
N GLY A 88 -8.98 20.84 12.11
CA GLY A 88 -9.69 20.89 10.83
C GLY A 88 -8.86 21.48 9.68
N LEU A 89 -9.47 21.54 8.49
CA LEU A 89 -8.94 22.26 7.33
C LEU A 89 -9.30 23.75 7.36
N ALA A 90 -10.37 24.10 8.06
CA ALA A 90 -10.83 25.46 8.27
C ALA A 90 -10.16 26.13 9.49
N VAL A 91 -10.05 27.45 9.43
CA VAL A 91 -9.91 28.31 10.61
C VAL A 91 -11.31 28.68 11.08
N LEU A 92 -11.64 28.32 12.31
CA LEU A 92 -12.93 28.60 12.92
C LEU A 92 -12.80 29.67 14.00
N SER A 93 -13.79 30.55 14.09
CA SER A 93 -13.99 31.47 15.22
C SER A 93 -15.15 30.97 16.06
N THR A 94 -15.03 31.04 17.38
CA THR A 94 -16.10 30.71 18.32
C THR A 94 -16.57 31.97 19.03
N PHE A 95 -17.87 32.17 19.12
CA PHE A 95 -18.50 33.28 19.84
C PHE A 95 -19.39 32.70 20.94
N VAL A 96 -19.37 33.29 22.14
CA VAL A 96 -20.27 32.90 23.23
C VAL A 96 -21.32 34.01 23.37
N LEU A 97 -22.58 33.70 23.05
CA LEU A 97 -23.73 34.59 23.19
C LEU A 97 -24.49 34.23 24.45
N GLU A 98 -24.38 35.06 25.48
CA GLU A 98 -24.93 34.82 26.83
C GLU A 98 -24.55 33.43 27.40
N GLU A 99 -24.87 33.14 28.66
CA GLU A 99 -24.25 32.04 29.43
C GLU A 99 -24.47 30.60 28.91
N ARG A 100 -25.08 30.37 27.73
CA ARG A 100 -25.44 29.01 27.30
C ARG A 100 -25.29 28.67 25.82
N VAL A 101 -24.96 29.60 24.92
CA VAL A 101 -24.88 29.25 23.49
C VAL A 101 -23.58 29.72 22.85
N GLY A 102 -22.75 28.73 22.49
CA GLY A 102 -21.60 28.95 21.62
C GLY A 102 -22.00 28.84 20.15
N LEU A 103 -21.53 29.78 19.33
CA LEU A 103 -21.59 29.75 17.88
C LEU A 103 -20.21 29.51 17.30
N ALA A 104 -20.14 28.73 16.22
CA ALA A 104 -18.92 28.55 15.43
C ALA A 104 -19.09 29.13 14.04
N ALA A 105 -18.02 29.74 13.55
CA ALA A 105 -17.99 30.47 12.32
C ALA A 105 -16.77 30.07 11.50
N TYR A 106 -16.98 29.78 10.22
CA TYR A 106 -15.89 29.64 9.27
C TYR A 106 -15.32 31.02 8.92
N LEU A 107 -14.00 31.19 9.04
CA LEU A 107 -13.32 32.43 8.63
C LEU A 107 -12.62 32.29 7.27
N GLN A 108 -11.75 31.29 7.15
CA GLN A 108 -10.86 31.12 5.99
C GLN A 108 -10.23 29.71 6.00
N PRO A 109 -9.65 29.25 4.88
CA PRO A 109 -8.88 28.01 4.89
C PRO A 109 -7.59 28.18 5.70
N LYS A 110 -7.10 27.10 6.32
CA LYS A 110 -5.77 27.12 6.91
C LYS A 110 -4.70 27.38 5.85
N SER A 111 -3.67 28.13 6.21
CA SER A 111 -2.56 28.47 5.30
C SER A 111 -1.85 27.22 4.75
N THR A 112 -1.76 26.14 5.54
CA THR A 112 -1.22 24.84 5.10
C THR A 112 -2.04 24.23 3.97
N LEU A 113 -3.37 24.31 4.04
CA LEU A 113 -4.24 23.87 2.96
C LEU A 113 -4.08 24.73 1.70
N SER A 114 -4.04 26.05 1.86
CA SER A 114 -3.82 26.98 0.75
C SER A 114 -2.47 26.73 0.04
N ASN A 115 -1.44 26.34 0.79
CA ASN A 115 -0.13 25.96 0.23
C ASN A 115 -0.19 24.63 -0.54
N ILE A 116 -0.91 23.63 -0.02
CA ILE A 116 -1.16 22.38 -0.76
C ILE A 116 -1.94 22.68 -2.04
N ALA A 117 -3.01 23.49 -1.96
CA ALA A 117 -3.80 23.87 -3.12
C ALA A 117 -2.93 24.55 -4.18
N GLN A 118 -2.07 25.50 -3.78
CA GLN A 118 -1.11 26.14 -4.69
C GLN A 118 -0.13 25.14 -5.33
N ALA A 119 0.41 24.20 -4.56
CA ALA A 119 1.37 23.24 -5.08
C ALA A 119 0.72 22.21 -6.01
N VAL A 120 -0.51 21.76 -5.71
CA VAL A 120 -1.31 20.92 -6.62
C VAL A 120 -1.67 21.70 -7.88
N LEU A 121 -2.00 22.99 -7.76
CA LEU A 121 -2.24 23.85 -8.91
C LEU A 121 -1.02 23.96 -9.81
N VAL A 122 0.19 24.06 -9.28
CA VAL A 122 1.41 24.14 -10.11
C VAL A 122 1.78 22.78 -10.70
N ASN A 123 1.70 21.71 -9.92
CA ASN A 123 2.18 20.39 -10.34
C ASN A 123 1.13 19.57 -11.11
N GLY A 124 -0.16 19.82 -10.88
CA GLY A 124 -1.28 19.05 -11.43
C GLY A 124 -1.42 17.63 -10.86
N GLN A 125 -0.70 17.29 -9.78
CA GLN A 125 -0.63 15.94 -9.22
C GLN A 125 -0.99 15.91 -7.74
N ILE A 126 -1.45 14.74 -7.28
CA ILE A 126 -1.74 14.46 -5.86
C ILE A 126 -0.43 14.33 -5.10
N PHE A 127 -0.34 14.93 -3.92
CA PHE A 127 0.80 14.76 -3.02
C PHE A 127 0.98 13.29 -2.60
N THR A 128 2.23 12.89 -2.45
CA THR A 128 2.56 11.59 -1.88
C THR A 128 2.19 11.60 -0.40
N LEU A 129 1.20 10.81 -0.03
CA LEU A 129 0.86 10.53 1.35
C LEU A 129 1.97 9.67 1.97
N PRO A 130 2.29 9.85 3.26
CA PRO A 130 3.27 9.00 3.92
C PRO A 130 2.85 7.54 3.85
N SER A 131 3.76 6.66 3.43
CA SER A 131 3.54 5.21 3.31
C SER A 131 3.52 4.55 4.70
N GLN A 132 2.48 4.84 5.49
CA GLN A 132 2.28 4.29 6.84
C GLN A 132 1.91 2.78 6.81
N THR A 133 1.64 2.26 5.62
CA THR A 133 1.09 0.92 5.37
C THR A 133 2.13 -0.06 4.83
N GLY A 134 3.32 0.41 4.42
CA GLY A 134 4.35 -0.41 3.79
C GLY A 134 4.06 -0.75 2.33
N GLU A 135 5.01 -1.44 1.70
CA GLU A 135 4.91 -1.87 0.29
C GLU A 135 3.77 -2.88 0.08
N ASN A 136 3.17 -2.82 -1.11
CA ASN A 136 2.09 -3.71 -1.55
C ASN A 136 0.87 -3.70 -0.62
N SER A 137 0.50 -2.50 -0.20
CA SER A 137 -0.68 -2.23 0.61
C SER A 137 -1.78 -1.58 -0.23
N THR A 138 -3.03 -1.91 0.09
CA THR A 138 -4.21 -1.29 -0.52
C THR A 138 -5.26 -1.01 0.53
N TYR A 139 -5.86 0.18 0.49
CA TYR A 139 -6.95 0.57 1.38
C TYR A 139 -7.94 1.49 0.68
N GLN A 140 -9.13 1.60 1.26
CA GLN A 140 -10.21 2.44 0.75
C GLN A 140 -10.60 3.47 1.81
N LEU A 141 -10.71 4.73 1.39
CA LEU A 141 -11.23 5.83 2.19
C LEU A 141 -12.57 6.27 1.63
N ARG A 142 -13.49 6.65 2.53
CA ARG A 142 -14.78 7.23 2.16
C ARG A 142 -14.99 8.51 2.96
N PHE A 143 -15.28 9.60 2.27
CA PHE A 143 -15.51 10.91 2.88
C PHE A 143 -16.35 11.78 1.95
N THR A 144 -16.86 12.89 2.47
CA THR A 144 -17.55 13.89 1.66
C THR A 144 -16.59 15.03 1.32
N ALA A 145 -16.70 15.55 0.11
CA ALA A 145 -15.90 16.65 -0.37
C ALA A 145 -16.63 17.42 -1.48
N PRO A 146 -16.22 18.66 -1.75
CA PRO A 146 -16.92 19.51 -2.70
C PRO A 146 -16.56 19.16 -4.16
N GLN A 147 -17.49 19.46 -5.07
CA GLN A 147 -17.32 19.46 -6.52
C GLN A 147 -18.04 20.65 -7.14
N PHE A 148 -17.52 21.12 -8.27
CA PHE A 148 -18.16 22.13 -9.11
C PHE A 148 -19.16 21.48 -10.06
N ARG A 149 -20.28 22.18 -10.27
CA ARG A 149 -21.24 21.91 -11.33
C ARG A 149 -21.40 23.18 -12.15
N CYS A 150 -21.00 23.14 -13.41
CA CYS A 150 -20.90 24.32 -14.25
C CYS A 150 -22.03 24.38 -15.26
N ASN A 151 -22.62 25.56 -15.41
CA ASN A 151 -23.55 25.88 -16.49
C ASN A 151 -22.90 26.92 -17.41
N THR A 152 -22.99 26.70 -18.72
CA THR A 152 -22.39 27.57 -19.73
C THR A 152 -23.48 28.26 -20.54
N GLN A 153 -23.40 29.58 -20.64
CA GLN A 153 -24.31 30.39 -21.43
C GLN A 153 -23.51 31.23 -22.42
N THR A 154 -24.01 31.34 -23.65
CA THR A 154 -23.40 32.17 -24.69
C THR A 154 -24.39 33.25 -25.11
N TYR A 155 -23.95 34.51 -25.09
CA TYR A 155 -24.77 35.65 -25.51
C TYR A 155 -23.91 36.74 -26.13
N ASN A 156 -24.53 37.58 -26.96
CA ASN A 156 -23.87 38.73 -27.55
C ASN A 156 -24.01 39.94 -26.63
N THR A 157 -22.92 40.66 -26.40
CA THR A 157 -22.89 41.90 -25.60
C THR A 157 -22.14 42.99 -26.34
N SER A 158 -22.49 44.25 -26.12
CA SER A 158 -21.69 45.37 -26.56
C SER A 158 -20.68 45.73 -25.48
N GLN A 159 -19.39 45.65 -25.80
CA GLN A 159 -18.31 46.08 -24.91
C GLN A 159 -17.94 47.52 -25.25
N VAL A 160 -17.94 48.41 -24.26
CA VAL A 160 -17.29 49.72 -24.39
C VAL A 160 -15.80 49.51 -24.15
N LEU A 161 -14.99 49.89 -25.13
CA LEU A 161 -13.54 49.73 -25.07
C LEU A 161 -12.92 50.99 -24.47
N GLN A 162 -11.91 50.81 -23.63
CA GLN A 162 -11.12 51.94 -23.15
C GLN A 162 -10.08 52.27 -24.22
N SER A 163 -9.92 53.56 -24.54
CA SER A 163 -8.94 54.01 -25.52
C SER A 163 -8.01 55.02 -24.87
N GLU A 164 -6.72 54.82 -25.07
CA GLU A 164 -5.68 55.79 -24.71
C GLU A 164 -5.02 56.26 -26.02
N GLU A 165 -5.02 57.57 -26.23
CA GLU A 165 -4.41 58.18 -27.42
C GLU A 165 -2.89 58.23 -27.26
N LEU A 166 -2.16 57.74 -28.26
CA LEU A 166 -0.70 57.69 -28.19
C LEU A 166 -0.10 59.08 -28.40
N GLN A 167 0.69 59.53 -27.43
CA GLN A 167 1.27 60.88 -27.41
C GLN A 167 2.19 61.20 -28.62
N TYR A 168 2.70 60.18 -29.32
CA TYR A 168 3.65 60.33 -30.42
C TYR A 168 3.04 60.12 -31.82
N ALA A 169 1.78 59.69 -31.92
CA ALA A 169 1.10 59.41 -33.18
C ALA A 169 -0.38 59.81 -33.05
N PRO A 170 -0.74 61.07 -33.38
CA PRO A 170 -2.14 61.47 -33.43
C PRO A 170 -2.90 60.55 -34.38
N ASP A 171 -4.11 60.16 -33.99
CA ASP A 171 -4.99 59.19 -34.66
C ASP A 171 -4.66 57.69 -34.46
N VAL A 172 -3.59 57.33 -33.72
CA VAL A 172 -3.36 55.94 -33.28
C VAL A 172 -3.85 55.74 -31.85
N TYR A 173 -4.85 54.87 -31.69
CA TYR A 173 -5.46 54.56 -30.40
C TYR A 173 -5.03 53.17 -29.90
N ASN A 174 -4.53 53.11 -28.67
CA ASN A 174 -4.41 51.85 -27.96
C ASN A 174 -5.76 51.53 -27.34
N ILE A 175 -6.41 50.49 -27.86
CA ILE A 175 -7.70 50.06 -27.35
C ILE A 175 -7.50 48.89 -26.40
N THR A 176 -8.09 48.98 -25.22
CA THR A 176 -8.08 47.92 -24.22
C THR A 176 -9.49 47.38 -23.99
N ALA A 177 -9.60 46.06 -24.02
CA ALA A 177 -10.86 45.34 -23.84
C ALA A 177 -10.70 44.26 -22.78
N ASN A 178 -11.62 44.16 -21.81
CA ASN A 178 -11.63 43.01 -20.91
C ASN A 178 -12.17 41.79 -21.68
N ILE A 179 -11.28 40.86 -22.04
CA ILE A 179 -11.63 39.65 -22.81
C ILE A 179 -11.79 38.41 -21.96
N PHE A 180 -11.36 38.47 -20.70
CA PHE A 180 -11.31 37.35 -19.77
C PHE A 180 -11.47 37.89 -18.36
N ASP A 181 -12.54 37.47 -17.70
CA ASP A 181 -12.85 37.84 -16.33
C ASP A 181 -13.15 36.56 -15.54
N ALA A 182 -12.45 36.35 -14.43
CA ALA A 182 -12.66 35.19 -13.57
C ALA A 182 -12.87 35.67 -12.14
N ALA A 183 -14.02 35.36 -11.57
CA ALA A 183 -14.41 35.81 -10.24
C ALA A 183 -14.76 34.61 -9.36
N TRP A 184 -14.23 34.62 -8.14
CA TRP A 184 -14.61 33.72 -7.07
C TRP A 184 -15.43 34.51 -6.04
N ASP A 185 -16.69 34.15 -5.88
CA ASP A 185 -17.51 34.68 -4.81
C ASP A 185 -17.35 33.79 -3.56
N THR A 186 -16.64 34.30 -2.57
CA THR A 186 -16.40 33.59 -1.31
C THR A 186 -17.68 33.32 -0.52
N SER A 187 -18.72 34.16 -0.64
CA SER A 187 -19.94 34.02 0.15
C SER A 187 -20.87 32.96 -0.44
N SER A 188 -21.10 33.02 -1.76
CA SER A 188 -21.96 32.06 -2.46
C SER A 188 -21.24 30.75 -2.83
N LEU A 189 -19.90 30.73 -2.78
CA LEU A 189 -19.04 29.62 -3.24
C LEU A 189 -19.24 29.32 -4.73
N VAL A 190 -19.49 30.38 -5.50
CA VAL A 190 -19.69 30.30 -6.95
C VAL A 190 -18.45 30.81 -7.66
N TYR A 191 -17.93 29.99 -8.55
CA TYR A 191 -16.90 30.40 -9.50
C TYR A 191 -17.56 30.84 -10.79
N SER A 192 -17.20 32.00 -11.32
CA SER A 192 -17.69 32.46 -12.61
C SER A 192 -16.53 32.88 -13.50
N VAL A 193 -16.58 32.46 -14.76
CA VAL A 193 -15.62 32.87 -15.78
C VAL A 193 -16.36 33.37 -17.00
N GLU A 194 -15.98 34.54 -17.47
CA GLU A 194 -16.48 35.15 -18.69
C GLU A 194 -15.33 35.29 -19.69
N THR A 195 -15.52 34.69 -20.86
CA THR A 195 -14.60 34.85 -21.99
C THR A 195 -15.33 35.59 -23.10
N LYS A 196 -14.65 36.53 -23.75
CA LYS A 196 -15.22 37.36 -24.80
C LYS A 196 -14.42 37.23 -26.09
N LYS A 197 -15.11 36.86 -27.15
CA LYS A 197 -14.61 36.94 -28.53
C LYS A 197 -15.14 38.22 -29.15
N LEU A 198 -14.26 39.18 -29.38
CA LEU A 198 -14.62 40.46 -29.96
C LEU A 198 -14.77 40.33 -31.49
N SER A 199 -15.73 41.05 -32.04
CA SER A 199 -16.08 41.17 -33.45
C SER A 199 -16.69 42.55 -33.68
N ASN A 200 -16.74 43.03 -34.92
CA ASN A 200 -17.42 44.27 -35.32
C ASN A 200 -17.12 45.49 -34.43
N PHE A 201 -16.09 46.24 -34.80
CA PHE A 201 -15.64 47.41 -34.07
C PHE A 201 -16.28 48.67 -34.65
N THR A 202 -16.87 49.47 -33.76
CA THR A 202 -17.52 50.74 -34.10
C THR A 202 -16.90 51.86 -33.28
N ALA A 203 -16.53 52.95 -33.94
CA ALA A 203 -16.09 54.16 -33.28
C ALA A 203 -17.19 55.22 -33.37
N GLN A 204 -17.53 55.83 -32.24
CA GLN A 204 -18.44 56.97 -32.17
C GLN A 204 -17.69 58.18 -31.62
N ARG A 205 -17.46 59.20 -32.45
CA ARG A 205 -16.85 60.47 -32.00
C ARG A 205 -17.94 61.38 -31.44
N SER A 206 -17.83 61.72 -30.15
CA SER A 206 -18.71 62.66 -29.48
C SER A 206 -18.45 64.09 -29.97
N SER A 207 -19.43 64.99 -29.82
CA SER A 207 -19.29 66.42 -30.10
C SER A 207 -18.18 67.10 -29.28
N SER A 208 -17.80 66.51 -28.13
CA SER A 208 -16.66 66.93 -27.31
C SER A 208 -15.29 66.52 -27.88
N GLY A 209 -15.25 65.84 -29.04
CA GLY A 209 -14.03 65.32 -29.65
C GLY A 209 -13.59 63.94 -29.11
N LYS A 210 -14.18 63.48 -28.00
CA LYS A 210 -13.86 62.16 -27.42
C LYS A 210 -14.44 61.02 -28.27
N THR A 211 -13.57 60.13 -28.76
CA THR A 211 -13.98 58.90 -29.46
C THR A 211 -14.30 57.81 -28.44
N VAL A 212 -15.50 57.24 -28.50
CA VAL A 212 -15.89 56.06 -27.74
C VAL A 212 -15.91 54.87 -28.68
N TRP A 213 -15.11 53.86 -28.34
CA TRP A 213 -15.02 52.63 -29.11
C TRP A 213 -15.97 51.58 -28.52
N LYS A 214 -16.71 50.89 -29.38
CA LYS A 214 -17.59 49.78 -29.01
C LYS A 214 -17.31 48.59 -29.90
N ALA A 215 -17.23 47.41 -29.32
CA ALA A 215 -17.15 46.15 -30.06
C ALA A 215 -18.35 45.26 -29.74
N LEU A 216 -18.80 44.48 -30.72
CA LEU A 216 -19.71 43.37 -30.49
C LEU A 216 -18.91 42.17 -29.97
N ALA A 217 -19.17 41.75 -28.74
CA ALA A 217 -18.51 40.60 -28.15
C ALA A 217 -19.48 39.42 -28.07
N GLN A 218 -19.07 38.27 -28.57
CA GLN A 218 -19.67 37.00 -28.19
C GLN A 218 -19.08 36.60 -26.83
N THR A 219 -19.90 36.66 -25.78
CA THR A 219 -19.52 36.32 -24.41
C THR A 219 -19.95 34.90 -24.10
N VAL A 220 -19.01 34.08 -23.64
CA VAL A 220 -19.29 32.78 -23.03
C VAL A 220 -19.09 32.94 -21.53
N LYS A 221 -20.19 32.84 -20.78
CA LYS A 221 -20.21 32.89 -19.32
C LYS A 221 -20.42 31.49 -18.79
N GLN A 222 -19.47 31.01 -18.00
CA GLN A 222 -19.57 29.75 -17.28
C GLN A 222 -19.68 30.04 -15.79
N VAL A 223 -20.75 29.56 -15.17
CA VAL A 223 -21.02 29.70 -13.74
C VAL A 223 -20.99 28.32 -13.11
N CYS A 224 -20.09 28.12 -12.16
CA CYS A 224 -19.85 26.87 -11.48
C CYS A 224 -20.32 26.98 -10.03
N GLU A 225 -21.42 26.29 -9.73
CA GLU A 225 -21.95 26.17 -8.37
C GLU A 225 -21.26 25.02 -7.63
N SER A 226 -21.10 25.17 -6.33
CA SER A 226 -20.49 24.15 -5.49
C SER A 226 -21.52 23.13 -4.98
N THR A 227 -21.17 21.86 -5.03
CA THR A 227 -21.98 20.72 -4.59
C THR A 227 -21.15 19.84 -3.66
N SER A 228 -21.80 19.15 -2.72
CA SER A 228 -21.16 18.15 -1.87
C SER A 228 -21.38 16.75 -2.47
N VAL A 229 -20.33 15.95 -2.56
CA VAL A 229 -20.40 14.57 -3.07
C VAL A 229 -19.69 13.61 -2.12
N SER A 230 -20.13 12.35 -2.10
CA SER A 230 -19.42 11.29 -1.40
C SER A 230 -18.32 10.72 -2.30
N PHE A 231 -17.07 10.85 -1.86
CA PHE A 231 -15.90 10.27 -2.51
C PHE A 231 -15.58 8.89 -1.95
N THR A 232 -15.21 7.98 -2.84
CA THR A 232 -14.57 6.70 -2.52
C THR A 232 -13.19 6.70 -3.16
N VAL A 233 -12.15 6.71 -2.34
CA VAL A 233 -10.75 6.77 -2.78
C VAL A 233 -10.08 5.43 -2.49
N ASN A 234 -9.62 4.76 -3.54
CA ASN A 234 -8.83 3.54 -3.47
C ASN A 234 -7.35 3.92 -3.59
N MET A 235 -6.61 3.67 -2.51
CA MET A 235 -5.17 3.89 -2.46
C MET A 235 -4.44 2.56 -2.55
N SER A 236 -3.40 2.51 -3.37
CA SER A 236 -2.55 1.33 -3.53
C SER A 236 -1.09 1.74 -3.61
N PHE A 237 -0.21 0.91 -3.04
CA PHE A 237 1.23 1.14 -3.00
C PHE A 237 2.01 -0.04 -3.61
N PRO A 238 1.80 -0.39 -4.89
CA PRO A 238 2.60 -1.42 -5.54
C PRO A 238 4.08 -1.02 -5.52
N SER A 239 4.92 -1.87 -4.94
CA SER A 239 6.37 -1.59 -4.77
C SER A 239 6.64 -0.24 -4.07
N GLY A 240 5.75 0.20 -3.17
CA GLY A 240 5.90 1.46 -2.42
C GLY A 240 5.49 2.72 -3.19
N ILE A 241 5.13 2.63 -4.47
CA ILE A 241 4.71 3.78 -5.29
C ILE A 241 3.22 4.02 -5.12
N GLN A 242 2.83 5.22 -4.68
CA GLN A 242 1.43 5.60 -4.53
C GLN A 242 0.70 5.61 -5.87
N ARG A 243 -0.43 4.90 -5.92
CA ARG A 243 -1.43 5.00 -6.98
C ARG A 243 -2.80 5.26 -6.36
N VAL A 244 -3.48 6.27 -6.88
CA VAL A 244 -4.77 6.72 -6.39
C VAL A 244 -5.79 6.57 -7.50
N ALA A 245 -6.90 5.90 -7.19
CA ALA A 245 -8.09 5.87 -8.01
C ALA A 245 -9.26 6.34 -7.15
N TYR A 246 -10.15 7.18 -7.70
CA TYR A 246 -11.30 7.67 -6.95
C TYR A 246 -12.55 7.67 -7.81
N SER A 247 -13.70 7.59 -7.14
CA SER A 247 -15.02 7.77 -7.72
C SER A 247 -15.86 8.64 -6.80
N SER A 248 -16.74 9.46 -7.37
CA SER A 248 -17.71 10.28 -6.65
C SER A 248 -19.12 9.81 -6.95
N ASN A 249 -19.98 9.82 -5.93
CA ASN A 249 -21.39 9.47 -6.03
C ASN A 249 -22.28 10.73 -6.06
N SER A 250 -23.60 10.52 -6.10
CA SER A 250 -24.64 11.53 -6.31
C SER A 250 -24.40 12.87 -5.60
N PRO A 251 -24.46 14.00 -6.35
CA PRO A 251 -24.25 15.32 -5.79
C PRO A 251 -25.44 15.78 -4.94
N GLN A 252 -25.12 16.43 -3.83
CA GLN A 252 -26.04 17.19 -2.99
C GLN A 252 -25.69 18.67 -3.07
N LEU A 253 -26.68 19.54 -2.93
CA LEU A 253 -26.41 20.98 -2.91
C LEU A 253 -25.59 21.33 -1.67
N LEU A 254 -24.46 22.01 -1.87
CA LEU A 254 -23.66 22.49 -0.75
C LEU A 254 -24.36 23.69 -0.12
N ARG A 255 -24.55 23.68 1.20
CA ARG A 255 -25.14 24.83 1.89
C ARG A 255 -24.19 26.03 1.80
N HIS A 256 -24.75 27.21 1.53
CA HIS A 256 -23.99 28.46 1.47
C HIS A 256 -23.36 28.78 2.82
N LYS A 257 -22.28 29.58 2.79
CA LYS A 257 -21.66 30.08 4.01
C LYS A 257 -22.61 31.01 4.74
N LEU A 258 -22.61 30.92 6.06
CA LEU A 258 -23.13 31.97 6.91
C LEU A 258 -22.26 33.22 6.70
N ASN A 259 -22.83 34.25 6.08
CA ASN A 259 -22.10 35.46 5.76
C ASN A 259 -21.95 36.29 7.03
N ILE A 260 -20.79 36.19 7.68
CA ILE A 260 -20.45 37.05 8.80
C ILE A 260 -19.85 38.30 8.19
N ALA A 261 -20.71 39.26 7.86
CA ALA A 261 -20.24 40.60 7.60
C ALA A 261 -19.50 41.05 8.87
N TYR A 262 -18.21 41.38 8.73
CA TYR A 262 -17.37 41.89 9.81
C TYR A 262 -17.77 43.34 10.17
N ASP A 263 -19.08 43.62 10.17
CA ASP A 263 -19.61 44.87 10.63
C ASP A 263 -19.76 44.78 12.14
N ARG A 264 -19.35 45.82 12.86
CA ARG A 264 -19.24 45.81 14.34
C ARG A 264 -20.59 45.74 15.07
N ASP A 265 -21.69 45.64 14.32
CA ASP A 265 -23.02 45.70 14.87
C ASP A 265 -23.50 44.35 15.40
N MET A 266 -23.76 44.30 16.72
CA MET A 266 -24.33 43.15 17.44
C MET A 266 -25.63 42.59 16.84
N VAL A 267 -26.34 43.38 16.03
CA VAL A 267 -27.58 42.96 15.36
C VAL A 267 -27.33 41.79 14.40
N LEU A 268 -26.17 41.75 13.74
CA LEU A 268 -25.84 40.69 12.77
C LEU A 268 -25.62 39.32 13.43
N LEU A 269 -25.14 39.31 14.68
CA LEU A 269 -24.94 38.07 15.45
C LEU A 269 -26.27 37.39 15.80
N GLN A 270 -27.34 38.15 16.00
CA GLN A 270 -28.66 37.60 16.35
C GLN A 270 -29.33 36.94 15.14
N ASP A 271 -29.16 37.50 13.94
CA ASP A 271 -29.63 36.88 12.69
C ASP A 271 -28.83 35.63 12.34
N LEU A 272 -27.50 35.66 12.53
CA LEU A 272 -26.65 34.47 12.39
C LEU A 272 -27.05 33.36 13.36
N TYR A 273 -27.35 33.73 14.61
CA TYR A 273 -27.85 32.79 15.62
C TYR A 273 -29.17 32.16 15.19
N LYS A 274 -30.10 32.96 14.67
CA LYS A 274 -31.40 32.48 14.17
C LYS A 274 -31.23 31.52 12.98
N GLN A 275 -30.39 31.87 12.00
CA GLN A 275 -30.08 30.99 10.87
C GLN A 275 -29.41 29.68 11.33
N TRP A 276 -28.52 29.76 12.32
CA TRP A 276 -27.86 28.58 12.87
C TRP A 276 -28.86 27.65 13.57
N LEU A 277 -29.74 28.21 14.43
CA LEU A 277 -30.85 27.49 15.07
C LEU A 277 -31.79 26.84 14.05
N GLU A 278 -32.18 27.59 13.01
CA GLU A 278 -33.05 27.10 11.94
C GLU A 278 -32.37 25.98 11.12
N SER A 279 -31.05 25.99 11.02
CA SER A 279 -30.30 24.99 10.27
C SER A 279 -30.29 23.60 10.91
N ASN A 280 -30.60 23.52 12.22
CA ASN A 280 -30.59 22.32 13.06
C ASN A 280 -29.34 21.45 12.87
N MET A 281 -28.19 22.08 12.59
CA MET A 281 -26.96 21.41 12.20
C MET A 281 -26.23 20.90 13.44
N THR A 282 -25.84 19.64 13.42
CA THR A 282 -25.01 19.08 14.50
C THR A 282 -23.57 19.58 14.36
N GLY A 283 -22.82 19.62 15.48
CA GLY A 283 -21.41 20.01 15.47
C GLY A 283 -20.55 19.26 14.43
N PRO A 284 -20.63 17.92 14.33
CA PRO A 284 -19.89 17.15 13.33
C PRO A 284 -20.25 17.50 11.87
N GLU A 285 -21.53 17.78 11.59
CA GLU A 285 -21.97 18.22 10.27
C GLU A 285 -21.38 19.60 9.92
N PHE A 286 -21.36 20.53 10.88
CA PHE A 286 -20.76 21.84 10.69
C PHE A 286 -19.26 21.74 10.37
N PHE A 287 -18.51 20.87 11.05
CA PHE A 287 -17.10 20.66 10.74
C PHE A 287 -16.85 20.11 9.35
N THR A 288 -17.66 19.13 8.96
CA THR A 288 -17.59 18.54 7.62
C THR A 288 -17.82 19.63 6.59
N LEU A 289 -18.88 20.42 6.77
CA LEU A 289 -19.22 21.53 5.88
C LEU A 289 -18.13 22.62 5.85
N ALA A 290 -17.57 22.99 7.00
CA ALA A 290 -16.48 23.96 7.08
C ALA A 290 -15.19 23.47 6.40
N ASN A 291 -14.88 22.18 6.45
CA ASN A 291 -13.77 21.60 5.69
C ASN A 291 -14.04 21.67 4.17
N GLU A 292 -15.27 21.41 3.73
CA GLU A 292 -15.65 21.55 2.31
C GLU A 292 -15.55 23.00 1.83
N TRP A 293 -15.98 23.96 2.65
CA TRP A 293 -15.78 25.39 2.40
C TRP A 293 -14.31 25.79 2.33
N ALA A 294 -13.48 25.26 3.23
CA ALA A 294 -12.04 25.50 3.23
C ALA A 294 -11.37 24.97 1.95
N LEU A 295 -11.76 23.78 1.48
CA LEU A 295 -11.26 23.21 0.23
C LEU A 295 -11.62 24.07 -0.97
N LEU A 296 -12.88 24.54 -1.03
CA LEU A 296 -13.35 25.42 -2.10
C LEU A 296 -12.64 26.77 -2.07
N ASP A 297 -12.49 27.41 -0.91
CA ASP A 297 -11.79 28.70 -0.83
C ASP A 297 -10.30 28.58 -1.12
N ALA A 298 -9.65 27.51 -0.67
CA ALA A 298 -8.23 27.29 -0.92
C ALA A 298 -7.90 27.24 -2.41
N LEU A 299 -8.81 26.67 -3.22
CA LEU A 299 -8.72 26.67 -4.68
C LEU A 299 -9.31 27.96 -5.29
N GLY A 300 -10.52 28.33 -4.88
CA GLY A 300 -11.30 29.43 -5.41
C GLY A 300 -10.63 30.79 -5.28
N THR A 301 -9.96 31.07 -4.16
CA THR A 301 -9.16 32.30 -3.99
C THR A 301 -7.96 32.37 -4.93
N LYS A 302 -7.51 31.24 -5.48
CA LYS A 302 -6.47 31.19 -6.53
C LYS A 302 -7.06 31.31 -7.93
N LEU A 303 -8.29 30.85 -8.12
CA LEU A 303 -9.05 30.97 -9.38
C LEU A 303 -9.58 32.39 -9.61
N GLY A 304 -10.10 33.02 -8.56
CA GLY A 304 -10.65 34.36 -8.57
C GLY A 304 -9.54 35.40 -8.63
N ASP A 305 -9.02 35.65 -9.83
CA ASP A 305 -8.21 36.83 -10.09
C ASP A 305 -9.15 37.94 -10.56
N SER A 306 -9.55 38.81 -9.64
CA SER A 306 -10.33 40.04 -9.91
C SER A 306 -9.60 41.06 -10.80
N ALA A 307 -8.42 40.73 -11.30
CA ALA A 307 -7.74 41.52 -12.32
C ALA A 307 -8.38 41.23 -13.68
N SER A 308 -9.48 41.92 -13.99
CA SER A 308 -9.98 42.06 -15.36
C SER A 308 -8.84 42.29 -16.33
N ARG A 309 -8.59 41.35 -17.25
CA ARG A 309 -7.41 41.44 -18.12
C ARG A 309 -7.77 42.12 -19.42
N TYR A 310 -7.12 43.24 -19.61
CA TYR A 310 -7.22 44.00 -20.83
C TYR A 310 -6.36 43.37 -21.93
N HIS A 311 -6.99 43.04 -23.05
CA HIS A 311 -6.29 42.79 -24.31
C HIS A 311 -6.01 44.14 -24.97
N HIS A 312 -4.75 44.40 -25.31
CA HIS A 312 -4.40 45.52 -26.17
C HIS A 312 -4.69 45.16 -27.62
N ILE A 313 -5.46 46.04 -28.26
CA ILE A 313 -5.89 45.95 -29.64
C ILE A 313 -5.32 47.18 -30.33
N GLY A 314 -4.40 46.95 -31.26
CA GLY A 314 -3.91 48.00 -32.16
C GLY A 314 -4.81 48.05 -33.40
N LEU A 315 -5.36 49.23 -33.68
CA LEU A 315 -6.03 49.50 -34.95
C LEU A 315 -4.99 49.86 -36.00
N ALA A 316 -5.06 49.23 -37.18
CA ALA A 316 -4.36 49.70 -38.36
C ALA A 316 -5.22 50.78 -39.05
N ASP A 317 -4.57 51.76 -39.68
CA ASP A 317 -5.06 53.09 -40.09
C ASP A 317 -6.31 53.17 -41.01
N GLU A 318 -6.98 52.07 -41.35
CA GLU A 318 -8.08 52.06 -42.33
C GLU A 318 -9.42 51.62 -41.72
N CYS A 319 -9.97 52.42 -40.81
CA CYS A 319 -11.40 52.34 -40.52
C CYS A 319 -12.18 53.02 -41.67
N ALA A 320 -13.09 52.30 -42.31
CA ALA A 320 -13.95 52.89 -43.32
C ALA A 320 -15.02 53.77 -42.65
N GLN A 321 -15.07 55.05 -42.99
CA GLN A 321 -16.10 55.96 -42.50
C GLN A 321 -17.45 55.52 -43.06
N SER A 322 -18.34 54.99 -42.21
CA SER A 322 -19.54 54.34 -42.72
C SER A 322 -20.70 55.32 -42.86
N ILE A 323 -21.05 56.16 -41.88
CA ILE A 323 -22.25 57.03 -41.94
C ILE A 323 -22.14 58.27 -41.00
N LYS A 324 -22.63 59.44 -41.44
CA LYS A 324 -22.94 60.62 -40.57
C LYS A 324 -24.37 60.50 -40.05
N SER A 325 -24.54 60.42 -38.74
CA SER A 325 -25.85 60.39 -38.09
C SER A 325 -26.47 61.79 -38.00
N THR A 326 -27.80 61.87 -37.84
CA THR A 326 -28.59 63.11 -37.71
C THR A 326 -28.23 63.96 -36.49
N ASP A 327 -27.58 63.37 -35.48
CA ASP A 327 -27.02 64.04 -34.31
C ASP A 327 -25.59 64.59 -34.54
N ASN A 328 -25.14 64.63 -35.79
CA ASN A 328 -23.80 65.05 -36.22
C ASN A 328 -22.67 64.16 -35.69
N SER A 329 -22.97 62.95 -35.18
CA SER A 329 -21.96 61.95 -34.83
C SER A 329 -21.51 61.17 -36.07
N THR A 330 -20.19 60.91 -36.17
CA THR A 330 -19.60 60.10 -37.24
C THR A 330 -19.36 58.69 -36.74
N PHE A 331 -19.85 57.69 -37.48
CA PHE A 331 -19.59 56.28 -37.25
C PHE A 331 -18.48 55.77 -38.18
N TRP A 332 -17.57 54.98 -37.62
CA TRP A 332 -16.49 54.32 -38.34
C TRP A 332 -16.63 52.81 -38.16
N ASP A 333 -16.60 52.06 -39.26
CA ASP A 333 -16.55 50.61 -39.27
C ASP A 333 -15.12 50.17 -39.59
N CYS A 334 -14.48 49.49 -38.64
CA CYS A 334 -13.07 49.12 -38.72
C CYS A 334 -12.85 47.66 -39.15
N GLY A 335 -13.90 46.94 -39.54
CA GLY A 335 -13.80 45.55 -39.99
C GLY A 335 -13.18 44.59 -38.96
N GLU A 336 -12.62 43.48 -39.44
CA GLU A 336 -11.99 42.41 -38.61
C GLU A 336 -10.46 42.55 -38.47
N SER A 337 -9.80 43.48 -39.16
CA SER A 337 -8.33 43.53 -39.20
C SER A 337 -7.74 44.24 -37.98
N LEU A 338 -7.57 43.49 -36.90
CA LEU A 338 -6.89 43.94 -35.70
C LEU A 338 -5.63 43.12 -35.46
N TYR A 339 -4.52 43.82 -35.23
CA TYR A 339 -3.31 43.18 -34.75
C TYR A 339 -3.48 42.91 -33.26
N ASN A 340 -3.70 41.64 -32.93
CA ASN A 340 -3.70 41.17 -31.56
C ASN A 340 -2.28 41.28 -31.00
N SER A 341 -2.02 42.29 -30.17
CA SER A 341 -0.81 42.31 -29.35
C SER A 341 -1.14 41.66 -28.01
N PRO A 342 -0.65 40.45 -27.73
CA PRO A 342 -0.89 39.79 -26.46
C PRO A 342 -0.32 40.65 -25.33
N SER A 343 -1.07 40.73 -24.23
CA SER A 343 -0.65 41.40 -23.00
C SER A 343 0.67 40.79 -22.51
N PRO A 344 1.60 41.57 -21.92
CA PRO A 344 2.83 41.04 -21.36
C PRO A 344 2.55 39.87 -20.42
N ALA A 345 3.19 38.74 -20.72
CA ALA A 345 2.80 37.41 -20.29
C ALA A 345 2.91 37.12 -18.77
N ASN A 346 3.36 38.09 -17.96
CA ASN A 346 3.75 37.85 -16.57
C ASN A 346 2.68 38.12 -15.52
N SER A 347 1.50 38.62 -15.89
CA SER A 347 0.53 39.05 -14.88
C SER A 347 -0.46 37.96 -14.46
N ASN A 348 -0.66 36.86 -15.21
CA ASN A 348 -1.72 35.86 -14.92
C ASN A 348 -1.32 34.85 -13.86
N LYS A 349 -2.01 34.87 -12.71
CA LYS A 349 -1.81 33.92 -11.60
C LYS A 349 -2.06 32.46 -11.99
N LEU A 350 -2.87 32.23 -13.03
CA LEU A 350 -3.17 30.90 -13.57
C LEU A 350 -2.14 30.44 -14.61
N ARG A 351 -1.26 31.32 -15.10
CA ARG A 351 -0.20 30.92 -16.02
C ARG A 351 0.80 30.00 -15.31
N GLY A 352 1.24 28.95 -15.99
CA GLY A 352 2.12 27.95 -15.38
C GLY A 352 1.42 26.98 -14.42
N THR A 353 0.12 27.15 -14.18
CA THR A 353 -0.68 26.20 -13.38
C THR A 353 -1.17 25.04 -14.24
N ALA A 354 -1.80 24.07 -13.61
CA ALA A 354 -2.36 22.88 -14.23
C ALA A 354 -3.42 23.20 -15.29
N PHE A 355 -4.07 24.37 -15.18
CA PHE A 355 -5.04 24.87 -16.15
C PHE A 355 -4.39 25.43 -17.42
N ASP A 356 -3.12 25.85 -17.35
CA ASP A 356 -2.39 26.34 -18.52
C ASP A 356 -1.92 25.16 -19.37
N THR A 357 -2.60 24.98 -20.51
CA THR A 357 -2.32 23.96 -21.52
C THR A 357 -0.95 24.14 -22.17
N SER A 358 -0.41 25.37 -22.12
CA SER A 358 0.87 25.75 -22.69
C SER A 358 1.99 25.92 -21.66
N ARG A 359 1.79 25.49 -20.41
CA ARG A 359 2.77 25.72 -19.31
C ARG A 359 4.17 25.18 -19.57
N PHE A 360 4.32 24.19 -20.45
CA PHE A 360 5.61 23.60 -20.82
C PHE A 360 6.14 24.06 -22.19
N ASP A 361 5.39 24.91 -22.90
CA ASP A 361 5.81 25.45 -24.18
C ASP A 361 6.66 26.71 -23.98
N ALA A 362 7.96 26.51 -23.82
CA ALA A 362 8.93 27.60 -23.67
C ALA A 362 9.04 28.49 -24.93
N GLN A 363 8.55 28.03 -26.09
CA GLN A 363 8.64 28.78 -27.35
C GLN A 363 7.42 29.69 -27.58
N LYS A 364 6.34 29.49 -26.83
CA LYS A 364 5.12 30.27 -26.96
C LYS A 364 5.32 31.70 -26.44
N LYS A 365 5.53 32.62 -27.38
CA LYS A 365 5.72 34.06 -27.11
C LYS A 365 4.43 34.78 -26.70
N THR A 366 3.27 34.22 -27.06
CA THR A 366 1.97 34.87 -26.95
C THR A 366 1.03 34.04 -26.07
N TYR A 367 0.45 34.66 -25.05
CA TYR A 367 -0.47 34.01 -24.12
C TYR A 367 -1.88 34.57 -24.30
N ASP A 368 -2.85 33.72 -24.64
CA ASP A 368 -4.27 34.05 -24.70
C ASP A 368 -5.05 33.19 -23.67
N PRO A 369 -5.53 33.77 -22.56
CA PRO A 369 -6.22 33.01 -21.53
C PRO A 369 -7.50 32.32 -22.01
N ARG A 370 -8.08 32.72 -23.16
CA ARG A 370 -9.28 32.07 -23.72
C ARG A 370 -8.98 30.73 -24.40
N ALA A 371 -7.78 30.59 -24.95
CA ALA A 371 -7.34 29.39 -25.65
C ALA A 371 -6.38 28.54 -24.80
N ASP A 372 -5.62 29.20 -23.92
CA ASP A 372 -4.50 28.58 -23.22
C ASP A 372 -4.91 28.03 -21.84
N LEU A 373 -6.02 28.51 -21.27
CA LEU A 373 -6.57 27.99 -20.02
C LEU A 373 -7.72 27.02 -20.26
N ASP A 374 -7.57 25.80 -19.74
CA ASP A 374 -8.64 24.82 -19.65
C ASP A 374 -9.36 24.95 -18.30
N LEU A 375 -10.49 25.65 -18.29
CA LEU A 375 -11.34 25.87 -17.11
C LEU A 375 -12.67 25.10 -17.20
N THR A 376 -12.64 23.95 -17.88
CA THR A 376 -13.80 23.06 -17.97
C THR A 376 -14.19 22.50 -16.60
N GLU A 377 -15.47 22.11 -16.44
CA GLU A 377 -15.96 21.45 -15.21
C GLU A 377 -15.10 20.23 -14.83
N VAL A 378 -14.70 19.44 -15.82
CA VAL A 378 -13.86 18.25 -15.63
C VAL A 378 -12.51 18.62 -15.04
N MET A 379 -11.82 19.62 -15.61
CA MET A 379 -10.51 20.05 -15.14
C MET A 379 -10.59 20.67 -13.74
N LEU A 380 -11.59 21.52 -13.48
CA LEU A 380 -11.83 22.13 -12.16
C LEU A 380 -12.04 21.04 -11.10
N ASN A 381 -12.88 20.05 -11.39
CA ASN A 381 -13.16 18.93 -10.48
C ASN A 381 -11.96 18.00 -10.30
N GLN A 382 -11.15 17.77 -11.34
CA GLN A 382 -9.93 16.99 -11.24
C GLN A 382 -8.91 17.65 -10.31
N ILE A 383 -8.71 18.97 -10.45
CA ILE A 383 -7.80 19.71 -9.58
C ILE A 383 -8.35 19.79 -8.16
N LEU A 384 -9.64 20.07 -7.98
CA LEU A 384 -10.26 20.09 -6.64
C LEU A 384 -10.17 18.72 -5.96
N ALA A 385 -10.37 17.61 -6.67
CA ALA A 385 -10.17 16.27 -6.16
C ALA A 385 -8.70 16.02 -5.78
N ASN A 386 -7.74 16.47 -6.60
CA ASN A 386 -6.33 16.36 -6.27
C ASN A 386 -5.95 17.15 -5.02
N VAL A 387 -6.48 18.37 -4.84
CA VAL A 387 -6.30 19.18 -3.63
C VAL A 387 -6.90 18.48 -2.42
N THR A 388 -8.12 17.99 -2.55
CA THR A 388 -8.86 17.27 -1.50
C THR A 388 -8.10 16.04 -1.03
N ILE A 389 -7.67 15.17 -1.95
CA ILE A 389 -6.93 13.96 -1.60
C ILE A 389 -5.56 14.32 -1.01
N SER A 390 -4.89 15.35 -1.54
CA SER A 390 -3.61 15.82 -1.00
C SER A 390 -3.76 16.39 0.41
N ALA A 391 -4.88 17.02 0.74
CA ALA A 391 -5.13 17.57 2.07
C ALA A 391 -5.18 16.50 3.17
N ILE A 392 -5.42 15.23 2.82
CA ILE A 392 -5.30 14.09 3.76
C ILE A 392 -3.87 13.99 4.32
N SER A 393 -2.85 14.46 3.58
CA SER A 393 -1.46 14.49 4.07
C SER A 393 -1.26 15.42 5.27
N LEU A 394 -2.21 16.34 5.54
CA LEU A 394 -2.12 17.26 6.68
C LEU A 394 -2.35 16.56 8.02
N GLY A 395 -2.87 15.32 8.02
CA GLY A 395 -3.01 14.56 9.26
C GLY A 395 -4.02 15.17 10.24
N THR A 396 -5.05 15.87 9.74
CA THR A 396 -6.03 16.56 10.59
C THR A 396 -6.82 15.57 11.43
N TRP A 397 -7.22 14.46 10.83
CA TRP A 397 -7.95 13.39 11.52
C TRP A 397 -7.31 12.04 11.24
N TRP A 398 -7.56 11.10 12.16
CA TRP A 398 -6.99 9.76 12.17
C TRP A 398 -8.06 8.74 12.54
N ASP A 399 -8.11 7.63 11.82
CA ASP A 399 -9.03 6.53 12.09
C ASP A 399 -8.40 5.17 11.76
N ASN A 400 -8.90 4.11 12.40
CA ASN A 400 -8.46 2.73 12.18
C ASN A 400 -9.16 2.13 10.97
N ILE A 401 -8.50 2.21 9.82
CA ILE A 401 -9.03 1.75 8.54
C ILE A 401 -8.45 0.36 8.22
N PRO A 402 -9.27 -0.59 7.71
CA PRO A 402 -8.79 -1.90 7.29
C PRO A 402 -7.89 -1.78 6.04
N VAL A 403 -6.63 -2.16 6.19
CA VAL A 403 -5.63 -2.17 5.12
C VAL A 403 -5.38 -3.61 4.70
N THR A 404 -5.47 -3.87 3.40
CA THR A 404 -5.05 -5.15 2.82
C THR A 404 -3.56 -5.08 2.49
N LEU A 405 -2.76 -5.91 3.13
CA LEU A 405 -1.32 -6.01 2.97
C LEU A 405 -0.97 -7.32 2.25
N VAL A 406 -0.06 -7.26 1.28
CA VAL A 406 0.53 -8.46 0.67
C VAL A 406 1.90 -8.70 1.28
N ARG A 407 2.05 -9.77 2.07
CA ARG A 407 3.36 -10.20 2.59
C ARG A 407 3.74 -11.54 1.97
N TYR A 408 4.99 -11.64 1.55
CA TYR A 408 5.54 -12.91 1.07
C TYR A 408 5.93 -13.77 2.28
N ARG A 409 5.32 -14.95 2.39
CA ARG A 409 5.70 -15.94 3.40
C ARG A 409 6.51 -17.05 2.75
N ARG A 410 7.57 -17.47 3.44
CA ARG A 410 8.32 -18.69 3.11
C ARG A 410 7.44 -19.88 3.42
N LEU A 411 6.96 -20.55 2.39
CA LEU A 411 6.30 -21.84 2.53
C LEU A 411 7.29 -22.92 2.13
N TYR A 412 7.47 -23.87 3.04
CA TYR A 412 8.25 -25.07 2.80
C TYR A 412 7.33 -26.07 2.12
N ARG A 413 7.64 -26.41 0.87
CA ARG A 413 6.93 -27.46 0.13
C ARG A 413 7.91 -28.55 -0.28
N PHE A 414 7.50 -29.79 -0.11
CA PHE A 414 8.20 -30.92 -0.70
C PHE A 414 7.93 -30.89 -2.20
N SER A 415 8.98 -30.70 -3.01
CA SER A 415 8.84 -30.66 -4.46
C SER A 415 8.29 -31.98 -5.00
N ASP A 416 8.73 -33.09 -4.42
CA ASP A 416 8.29 -34.44 -4.76
C ASP A 416 7.94 -35.22 -3.49
N PRO A 417 6.65 -35.31 -3.09
CA PRO A 417 6.25 -36.03 -1.88
C PRO A 417 6.57 -37.53 -1.96
N LEU A 418 6.67 -38.09 -3.17
CA LEU A 418 7.03 -39.49 -3.39
C LEU A 418 8.46 -39.80 -2.94
N ASN A 419 9.41 -38.87 -3.10
CA ASN A 419 10.80 -39.04 -2.67
C ASN A 419 10.92 -39.13 -1.14
N LEU A 420 9.92 -38.63 -0.39
CA LEU A 420 9.82 -38.82 1.05
C LEU A 420 9.03 -40.09 1.38
N ILE A 421 7.86 -40.29 0.79
CA ILE A 421 6.95 -41.38 1.18
C ILE A 421 7.56 -42.75 0.87
N VAL A 422 8.15 -42.94 -0.32
CA VAL A 422 8.65 -44.24 -0.77
C VAL A 422 9.76 -44.81 0.13
N PRO A 423 10.88 -44.10 0.41
CA PRO A 423 11.94 -44.66 1.25
C PRO A 423 11.48 -44.87 2.70
N TYR A 424 10.66 -43.97 3.25
CA TYR A 424 10.17 -44.10 4.63
C TYR A 424 9.21 -45.27 4.80
N THR A 425 8.27 -45.45 3.88
CA THR A 425 7.34 -46.59 3.91
C THR A 425 8.06 -47.91 3.73
N LEU A 426 9.06 -47.97 2.83
CA LEU A 426 9.85 -49.18 2.61
C LEU A 426 10.74 -49.53 3.82
N CYS A 427 11.41 -48.53 4.43
CA CYS A 427 12.18 -48.74 5.66
C CYS A 427 11.29 -49.16 6.84
N PHE A 428 10.12 -48.56 6.97
CA PHE A 428 9.15 -48.90 8.02
C PHE A 428 8.61 -50.33 7.86
N ALA A 429 8.26 -50.73 6.63
CA ALA A 429 7.83 -52.08 6.32
C ALA A 429 8.94 -53.11 6.64
N ALA A 430 10.18 -52.82 6.24
CA ALA A 430 11.32 -53.67 6.59
C ALA A 430 11.51 -53.79 8.11
N ALA A 431 11.45 -52.66 8.84
CA ALA A 431 11.57 -52.65 10.29
C ALA A 431 10.49 -53.50 10.99
N ILE A 432 9.24 -53.46 10.51
CA ILE A 432 8.15 -54.32 11.01
C ILE A 432 8.50 -55.81 10.84
N VAL A 433 9.03 -56.20 9.68
CA VAL A 433 9.42 -57.59 9.42
C VAL A 433 10.52 -58.04 10.39
N PHE A 434 11.55 -57.21 10.64
CA PHE A 434 12.58 -57.54 11.64
C PHE A 434 12.03 -57.60 13.06
N ALA A 435 11.16 -56.67 13.43
CA ALA A 435 10.53 -56.68 14.75
C ALA A 435 9.68 -57.94 14.95
N ALA A 436 8.93 -58.37 13.93
CA ALA A 436 8.16 -59.61 13.97
C ALA A 436 9.07 -60.83 14.11
N MET A 437 10.15 -60.91 13.32
CA MET A 437 11.13 -62.00 13.44
C MET A 437 11.85 -62.02 14.79
N ALA A 438 12.23 -60.85 15.30
CA ALA A 438 12.88 -60.72 16.61
C ALA A 438 11.93 -61.14 17.74
N THR A 439 10.66 -60.73 17.67
CA THR A 439 9.62 -61.12 18.63
C THR A 439 9.36 -62.63 18.57
N TRP A 440 9.26 -63.21 17.37
CA TRP A 440 9.13 -64.66 17.21
C TRP A 440 10.33 -65.39 17.83
N SER A 441 11.55 -64.94 17.53
CA SER A 441 12.78 -65.52 18.08
C SER A 441 12.81 -65.44 19.60
N LEU A 442 12.38 -64.32 20.17
CA LEU A 442 12.27 -64.14 21.62
C LEU A 442 11.27 -65.12 22.25
N LEU A 443 10.11 -65.31 21.62
CA LEU A 443 9.09 -66.25 22.07
C LEU A 443 9.57 -67.71 22.02
N GLN A 444 10.35 -68.09 21.01
CA GLN A 444 10.89 -69.45 20.90
C GLN A 444 12.06 -69.71 21.86
N ASN A 445 12.93 -68.72 22.07
CA ASN A 445 14.16 -68.89 22.85
C ASN A 445 13.99 -68.54 24.34
N GLY A 446 12.93 -67.80 24.70
CA GLY A 446 12.54 -67.51 26.09
C GLY A 446 13.48 -66.57 26.86
N VAL A 447 14.54 -66.06 26.22
CA VAL A 447 15.53 -65.16 26.84
C VAL A 447 15.89 -64.05 25.83
N PRO A 448 15.86 -62.77 26.23
CA PRO A 448 16.33 -61.68 25.37
C PRO A 448 17.84 -61.76 25.18
N ALA A 449 18.30 -61.62 23.93
CA ALA A 449 19.71 -61.35 23.67
C ALA A 449 20.02 -59.94 24.20
N ALA A 450 20.86 -59.85 25.23
CA ALA A 450 21.31 -58.57 25.78
C ALA A 450 22.21 -57.84 24.75
N ASP A 451 22.09 -56.52 24.64
CA ASP A 451 22.77 -55.68 23.65
C ASP A 451 24.21 -55.32 24.12
N GLY A 452 25.05 -56.34 24.35
CA GLY A 452 26.48 -56.21 24.69
C GLY A 452 27.32 -57.12 23.79
N GLY A 453 28.60 -56.80 23.58
CA GLY A 453 29.50 -57.65 22.76
C GLY A 453 29.45 -59.12 23.21
N PHE A 454 29.65 -60.07 22.30
CA PHE A 454 29.51 -61.50 22.64
C PHE A 454 30.39 -61.88 23.83
N LEU A 455 31.58 -61.27 23.95
CA LEU A 455 32.47 -61.40 25.10
C LEU A 455 31.86 -60.87 26.42
N GLN A 456 31.10 -59.78 26.37
CA GLN A 456 30.45 -59.15 27.54
C GLN A 456 29.26 -59.98 28.05
N ILE A 457 28.47 -60.55 27.12
CA ILE A 457 27.39 -61.49 27.48
C ILE A 457 27.98 -62.79 28.03
N MET A 458 29.07 -63.26 27.42
CA MET A 458 29.83 -64.40 27.94
C MET A 458 30.35 -64.16 29.35
N LEU A 459 30.93 -62.99 29.65
CA LEU A 459 31.41 -62.66 30.99
C LEU A 459 30.28 -62.64 32.03
N ALA A 460 29.07 -62.26 31.63
CA ALA A 460 27.92 -62.18 32.53
C ALA A 460 27.18 -63.52 32.75
N THR A 461 27.42 -64.56 31.93
CA THR A 461 26.62 -65.81 31.93
C THR A 461 27.42 -67.10 32.15
N ARG A 462 28.64 -67.03 32.71
CA ARG A 462 29.54 -68.19 32.82
C ARG A 462 29.50 -68.91 34.19
N GLY A 463 29.62 -70.23 34.13
CA GLY A 463 30.12 -71.10 35.21
C GLY A 463 31.63 -71.37 35.07
N ASN A 464 32.23 -72.06 36.03
CA ASN A 464 33.68 -72.29 36.12
C ASN A 464 34.15 -73.30 35.05
N THR A 465 34.57 -72.80 33.89
CA THR A 465 35.01 -73.59 32.72
C THR A 465 36.43 -73.25 32.31
N GLU A 466 37.10 -74.10 31.53
CA GLU A 466 38.46 -73.88 31.02
C GLU A 466 38.57 -72.58 30.20
N MET A 467 37.49 -72.20 29.55
CA MET A 467 37.35 -70.92 28.85
C MET A 467 37.34 -69.72 29.82
N ASN A 468 36.85 -69.87 31.06
CA ASN A 468 36.93 -68.85 32.10
C ASN A 468 38.37 -68.70 32.62
N ARG A 469 39.06 -69.82 32.84
CA ARG A 469 40.45 -69.83 33.27
C ARG A 469 41.34 -69.06 32.28
N ARG A 470 41.17 -69.31 30.99
CA ARG A 470 41.99 -68.67 29.95
C ARG A 470 41.64 -67.20 29.71
N VAL A 471 40.37 -66.82 29.81
CA VAL A 471 39.98 -65.40 29.72
C VAL A 471 40.44 -64.60 30.93
N LEU A 472 40.47 -65.20 32.14
CA LEU A 472 41.03 -64.57 33.34
C LEU A 472 42.57 -64.43 33.27
N GLU A 473 43.26 -65.35 32.60
CA GLU A 473 44.71 -65.28 32.36
C GLU A 473 45.08 -64.16 31.39
N GLU A 474 44.25 -63.87 30.37
CA GLU A 474 44.56 -62.83 29.36
C GLU A 474 44.03 -61.43 29.73
N GLY A 475 43.00 -61.32 30.58
CA GLY A 475 42.40 -60.03 30.96
C GLY A 475 41.58 -59.37 29.84
N ALA A 476 40.93 -58.23 30.14
CA ALA A 476 40.08 -57.52 29.17
C ALA A 476 40.93 -56.76 28.13
N THR A 477 41.25 -57.40 27.01
CA THR A 477 42.07 -56.85 25.92
C THR A 477 41.27 -56.70 24.61
N THR A 478 41.83 -56.00 23.61
CA THR A 478 41.20 -55.83 22.30
C THR A 478 41.38 -57.07 21.41
N VAL A 479 40.49 -57.28 20.43
CA VAL A 479 40.41 -58.51 19.63
C VAL A 479 41.71 -58.82 18.86
N GLU A 480 42.49 -57.80 18.50
CA GLU A 480 43.77 -57.98 17.83
C GLU A 480 44.82 -58.67 18.71
N ASP A 481 44.82 -58.40 20.02
CA ASP A 481 45.83 -58.85 21.00
C ASP A 481 45.52 -60.20 21.66
N ILE A 482 44.37 -60.81 21.35
CA ILE A 482 43.97 -62.14 21.88
C ILE A 482 44.79 -63.25 21.23
N SER A 483 45.19 -64.27 22.00
CA SER A 483 45.96 -65.42 21.48
C SER A 483 45.22 -66.19 20.38
N ASP A 484 45.97 -66.72 19.40
CA ASP A 484 45.38 -67.50 18.29
C ASP A 484 44.67 -68.76 18.78
N GLU A 485 45.10 -69.30 19.92
CA GLU A 485 44.46 -70.43 20.60
C GLU A 485 43.04 -70.06 21.06
N LEU A 486 42.85 -68.92 21.71
CA LEU A 486 41.54 -68.44 22.16
C LEU A 486 40.63 -68.03 20.98
N LYS A 487 41.20 -67.48 19.89
CA LYS A 487 40.47 -67.15 18.66
C LYS A 487 39.96 -68.38 17.90
N SER A 488 40.68 -69.50 17.99
CA SER A 488 40.35 -70.77 17.33
C SER A 488 39.37 -71.65 18.11
N LEU A 489 39.17 -71.33 19.39
CA LEU A 489 38.35 -72.12 20.30
C LEU A 489 36.90 -72.18 19.83
N GLU A 490 36.41 -73.41 19.64
CA GLU A 490 35.03 -73.64 19.24
C GLU A 490 34.12 -73.61 20.46
N VAL A 491 33.25 -72.61 20.50
CA VAL A 491 32.30 -72.42 21.60
C VAL A 491 30.93 -72.92 21.17
N ARG A 492 30.22 -73.54 22.11
CA ARG A 492 28.84 -74.01 21.95
C ARG A 492 28.00 -73.61 23.16
N TYR A 493 26.73 -73.29 22.93
CA TYR A 493 25.74 -73.14 24.01
C TYR A 493 25.11 -74.49 24.34
N GLY A 494 25.12 -74.88 25.61
CA GLY A 494 24.64 -76.19 26.05
C GLY A 494 24.42 -76.29 27.55
N GLU A 495 24.10 -77.49 28.01
CA GLU A 495 24.14 -77.82 29.44
C GLU A 495 25.61 -78.05 29.83
N LEU A 496 26.08 -77.30 30.82
CA LEU A 496 27.49 -77.35 31.25
C LEU A 496 27.70 -78.61 32.08
N LEU A 497 28.64 -79.46 31.64
CA LEU A 497 28.98 -80.70 32.32
C LEU A 497 30.06 -80.41 33.37
N GLY A 498 29.72 -80.46 34.66
CA GLY A 498 30.73 -80.54 35.73
C GLY A 498 30.61 -79.63 36.96
N GLU A 499 29.52 -78.89 37.19
CA GLU A 499 29.49 -77.95 38.33
C GLU A 499 28.16 -77.88 39.10
N GLY A 500 28.13 -78.48 40.30
CA GLY A 500 27.11 -78.31 41.35
C GLY A 500 25.73 -78.92 41.06
N GLU A 501 24.94 -79.21 42.11
CA GLU A 501 23.56 -79.67 41.98
C GLU A 501 22.69 -78.60 41.30
N GLY A 502 22.49 -78.75 39.98
CA GLY A 502 21.59 -77.94 39.18
C GLY A 502 21.99 -77.88 37.71
N VAL A 503 21.04 -78.09 36.81
CA VAL A 503 21.26 -77.99 35.36
C VAL A 503 21.47 -76.52 34.99
N LYS A 504 22.73 -76.08 34.92
CA LYS A 504 23.09 -74.75 34.40
C LYS A 504 23.30 -74.81 32.89
N ARG A 505 22.66 -73.87 32.19
CA ARG A 505 22.78 -73.69 30.73
C ARG A 505 23.67 -72.49 30.48
N GLY A 506 24.67 -72.65 29.63
CA GLY A 506 25.67 -71.62 29.39
C GLY A 506 26.54 -71.93 28.18
N PHE A 507 27.44 -70.99 27.87
CA PHE A 507 28.44 -71.16 26.82
C PHE A 507 29.70 -71.82 27.41
N GLY A 508 30.17 -72.88 26.76
CA GLY A 508 31.41 -73.58 27.11
C GLY A 508 32.09 -74.15 25.85
N THR A 509 33.23 -74.79 26.04
CA THR A 509 33.91 -75.49 24.94
C THR A 509 33.06 -76.67 24.47
N VAL A 510 33.32 -77.19 23.26
CA VAL A 510 32.57 -78.34 22.71
C VAL A 510 32.63 -79.56 23.64
N GLU A 511 33.70 -79.70 24.42
CA GLU A 511 33.92 -80.81 25.35
C GLU A 511 33.17 -80.60 26.69
N GLU A 512 32.98 -79.35 27.11
CA GLU A 512 32.33 -79.00 28.39
C GLU A 512 30.80 -78.80 28.26
N THR A 513 30.27 -78.85 27.04
CA THR A 513 28.84 -78.58 26.79
C THR A 513 28.12 -79.74 26.10
N ALA A 514 27.10 -80.26 26.78
CA ALA A 514 26.15 -81.18 26.16
C ALA A 514 25.13 -80.41 25.30
N SER A 515 24.80 -80.95 24.12
CA SER A 515 23.75 -80.38 23.28
C SER A 515 22.41 -80.39 24.00
N LEU A 516 21.71 -79.26 24.02
CA LEU A 516 20.34 -79.19 24.55
C LEU A 516 19.45 -80.22 23.84
N ARG A 517 18.94 -81.19 24.59
CA ARG A 517 18.04 -82.22 24.05
C ARG A 517 16.77 -81.52 23.58
N LYS A 518 16.44 -81.66 22.29
CA LYS A 518 15.25 -81.08 21.67
C LYS A 518 14.02 -81.54 22.47
N ARG A 519 13.32 -80.61 23.13
CA ARG A 519 12.01 -80.89 23.72
C ARG A 519 11.10 -81.29 22.55
N ARG A 520 10.55 -82.50 22.62
CA ARG A 520 9.67 -83.06 21.58
C ARG A 520 8.35 -82.32 21.55
#